data_AF-A0A966XYH9-F1
#
_entry.id   AF-A0A966XYH9-F1
#
_cell.length_a   1.000
_cell.length_b   1.000
_cell.length_c   1.000
_cell.angle_alpha   90.00
_cell.angle_beta   90.00
_cell.angle_gamma   90.00
#
_symmetry.space_group_name_H-M   'P 1'
#
loop_
_entity.id
_entity.type
_entity.pdbx_description
1 polymer ?
#
loop_
_entity_poly.entity_id
_entity_poly.type
_entity_poly.pdbx_seq_one_letter_code
_entity_poly.pdbx_strand_id
1 'polypeptide(L)'
;MLASIASAVESKGEKLRYSAAVYTAFRDAALATTLASDSIADGTPGQNMVPYIWFTNEQDSSGSYHPFMVVVSYINQASPNGLIDVPHPPGSGSGGYGESNVTRFSNLGFATLRIPMKDYGAVSVVTENTMTTTLLSDMSSTTQTADVYNYASRADNGVLIDGSVTFPTYNNVLVPSQSAGELSPSGCHVGQGGGGPHCHADGYQSGKGWGLYNDSDYVGKTHPPLIGFGYDGLALFGIYRSGTDSALLGSSTALDSFGAHNHDSVGYHFHAHTVPNYVLSGSKTYTLHVLMKGAYIGKTNSVPCFLTCESTDANKYTYGP
;
A
#
# COMPACT_ATOMS: atom_id res chain seq x y z
N MET A 1 -19.20 8.29 -15.47
CA MET A 1 -17.74 8.21 -15.73
C MET A 1 -17.22 6.78 -15.65
N LEU A 2 -17.23 6.10 -14.49
CA LEU A 2 -16.69 4.74 -14.40
C LEU A 2 -17.34 3.74 -15.37
N ALA A 3 -18.65 3.81 -15.58
CA ALA A 3 -19.35 2.98 -16.57
C ALA A 3 -18.84 3.24 -18.01
N SER A 4 -18.61 4.49 -18.40
CA SER A 4 -18.07 4.82 -19.72
C SER A 4 -16.62 4.39 -19.88
N ILE A 5 -15.82 4.42 -18.80
CA ILE A 5 -14.46 3.87 -18.78
C ILE A 5 -14.51 2.35 -19.02
N ALA A 6 -15.35 1.64 -18.28
CA ALA A 6 -15.51 0.19 -18.43
C ALA A 6 -15.91 -0.18 -19.87
N SER A 7 -16.94 0.47 -20.44
CA SER A 7 -17.35 0.22 -21.82
C SER A 7 -16.28 0.54 -22.86
N ALA A 8 -15.47 1.59 -22.64
CA ALA A 8 -14.38 1.95 -23.53
C ALA A 8 -13.27 0.88 -23.54
N VAL A 9 -12.88 0.38 -22.37
CA VAL A 9 -11.91 -0.70 -22.23
C VAL A 9 -12.45 -2.01 -22.82
N GLU A 10 -13.71 -2.36 -22.52
CA GLU A 10 -14.39 -3.55 -23.06
C GLU A 10 -14.55 -3.51 -24.58
N SER A 11 -14.75 -2.32 -25.17
CA SER A 11 -14.80 -2.16 -26.63
C SER A 11 -13.49 -2.54 -27.34
N LYS A 12 -12.38 -2.60 -26.60
CA LYS A 12 -11.06 -3.06 -27.08
C LYS A 12 -10.78 -4.53 -26.74
N GLY A 13 -11.76 -5.26 -26.20
CA GLY A 13 -11.59 -6.65 -25.74
C GLY A 13 -10.80 -6.78 -24.44
N GLU A 14 -10.64 -5.68 -23.71
CA GLU A 14 -9.93 -5.63 -22.42
C GLU A 14 -10.95 -5.50 -21.28
N LYS A 15 -10.46 -5.48 -20.02
CA LYS A 15 -11.33 -5.33 -18.86
C LYS A 15 -10.68 -4.50 -17.76
N LEU A 16 -11.51 -3.94 -16.90
CA LEU A 16 -11.06 -3.45 -15.60
C LEU A 16 -10.69 -4.63 -14.70
N ARG A 17 -9.73 -4.43 -13.80
CA ARG A 17 -9.31 -5.43 -12.81
C ARG A 17 -10.41 -5.73 -11.82
N TYR A 18 -11.12 -4.70 -11.36
CA TYR A 18 -12.27 -4.82 -10.50
C TYR A 18 -13.49 -4.14 -11.11
N SER A 19 -14.67 -4.46 -10.58
CA SER A 19 -15.89 -3.77 -10.97
C SER A 19 -15.83 -2.28 -10.59
N ALA A 20 -16.60 -1.44 -11.30
CA ALA A 20 -16.73 -0.03 -10.97
C ALA A 20 -17.13 0.23 -9.51
N ALA A 21 -17.91 -0.68 -8.91
CA ALA A 21 -18.36 -0.58 -7.53
C ALA A 21 -17.22 -0.61 -6.51
N VAL A 22 -16.14 -1.37 -6.77
CA VAL A 22 -14.96 -1.42 -5.88
C VAL A 22 -14.27 -0.05 -5.85
N TYR A 23 -14.04 0.55 -7.02
CA TYR A 23 -13.43 1.88 -7.13
C TYR A 23 -14.32 2.99 -6.56
N THR A 24 -15.65 2.90 -6.73
CA THR A 24 -16.59 3.82 -6.08
C THR A 24 -16.56 3.70 -4.57
N ALA A 25 -16.59 2.47 -4.02
CA ALA A 25 -16.56 2.25 -2.59
C ALA A 25 -15.27 2.78 -1.95
N PHE A 26 -14.10 2.53 -2.57
CA PHE A 26 -12.84 3.10 -2.13
C PHE A 26 -12.87 4.63 -2.16
N ARG A 27 -13.32 5.21 -3.29
CA ARG A 27 -13.39 6.67 -3.46
C ARG A 27 -14.23 7.32 -2.37
N ASP A 28 -15.44 6.82 -2.15
CA ASP A 28 -16.37 7.43 -1.21
C ASP A 28 -15.84 7.33 0.24
N ALA A 29 -15.24 6.20 0.61
CA ALA A 29 -14.66 6.01 1.93
C ALA A 29 -13.40 6.86 2.15
N ALA A 30 -12.51 6.94 1.16
CA ALA A 30 -11.30 7.73 1.24
C ALA A 30 -11.60 9.23 1.34
N LEU A 31 -12.51 9.73 0.50
CA LEU A 31 -12.96 11.14 0.54
C LEU A 31 -13.63 11.51 1.87
N ALA A 32 -14.24 10.54 2.57
CA ALA A 32 -14.86 10.75 3.87
C ALA A 32 -13.86 10.73 5.05
N THR A 33 -12.62 10.31 4.82
CA THR A 33 -11.62 10.22 5.89
C THR A 33 -11.12 11.61 6.29
N THR A 34 -11.18 11.89 7.59
CA THR A 34 -10.72 13.14 8.18
C THR A 34 -9.66 12.91 9.25
N LEU A 35 -8.76 13.87 9.42
CA LEU A 35 -7.75 13.85 10.45
C LEU A 35 -8.40 13.85 11.84
N ALA A 36 -8.18 12.81 12.62
CA ALA A 36 -8.80 12.64 13.93
C ALA A 36 -8.03 13.33 15.07
N SER A 37 -6.75 13.66 14.87
CA SER A 37 -5.87 14.20 15.91
C SER A 37 -4.97 15.33 15.43
N ASP A 38 -4.50 16.16 16.36
CA ASP A 38 -3.55 17.25 16.16
C ASP A 38 -2.08 16.79 16.19
N SER A 39 -1.84 15.47 16.09
CA SER A 39 -0.51 14.84 16.15
C SER A 39 0.33 15.02 14.87
N ILE A 40 -0.19 15.75 13.88
CA ILE A 40 0.47 16.06 12.61
C ILE A 40 0.62 17.58 12.53
N ALA A 41 1.86 18.05 12.48
CA ALA A 41 2.15 19.46 12.27
C ALA A 41 1.59 19.92 10.91
N ASP A 42 1.12 21.16 10.87
CA ASP A 42 0.46 21.78 9.71
C ASP A 42 -0.88 21.14 9.30
N GLY A 43 -1.38 20.15 10.07
CA GLY A 43 -2.70 19.58 9.93
C GLY A 43 -3.72 20.18 10.91
N THR A 44 -5.00 20.16 10.52
CA THR A 44 -6.12 20.55 11.39
C THR A 44 -7.08 19.37 11.58
N PRO A 45 -7.42 18.97 12.82
CA PRO A 45 -8.45 17.96 13.05
C PRO A 45 -9.75 18.27 12.31
N GLY A 46 -10.33 17.24 11.69
CA GLY A 46 -11.50 17.36 10.82
C GLY A 46 -11.19 17.69 9.35
N GLN A 47 -9.94 18.01 9.00
CA GLN A 47 -9.56 18.18 7.59
C GLN A 47 -9.60 16.84 6.84
N ASN A 48 -10.05 16.85 5.58
CA ASN A 48 -10.02 15.65 4.75
C ASN A 48 -8.58 15.23 4.46
N MET A 49 -8.25 13.95 4.68
CA MET A 49 -6.92 13.41 4.39
C MET A 49 -6.74 13.09 2.90
N VAL A 50 -7.84 12.78 2.23
CA VAL A 50 -7.90 12.58 0.78
C VAL A 50 -8.86 13.62 0.20
N PRO A 51 -8.37 14.80 -0.19
CA PRO A 51 -9.24 15.88 -0.67
C PRO A 51 -9.86 15.60 -2.04
N TYR A 52 -9.18 14.84 -2.92
CA TYR A 52 -9.65 14.60 -4.28
C TYR A 52 -9.38 13.19 -4.77
N ILE A 53 -10.39 12.61 -5.43
CA ILE A 53 -10.26 11.41 -6.24
C ILE A 53 -11.04 11.61 -7.54
N TRP A 54 -10.35 11.39 -8.66
CA TRP A 54 -10.94 11.35 -9.99
C TRP A 54 -10.42 10.15 -10.78
N PHE A 55 -10.97 9.96 -11.97
CA PHE A 55 -10.59 8.87 -12.86
C PHE A 55 -10.11 9.46 -14.19
N THR A 56 -9.16 8.81 -14.84
CA THR A 56 -8.74 9.14 -16.21
C THR A 56 -8.91 7.90 -17.09
N ASN A 57 -8.93 8.07 -18.41
CA ASN A 57 -9.04 6.96 -19.36
C ASN A 57 -8.36 7.30 -20.69
N GLU A 58 -7.10 7.67 -20.58
CA GLU A 58 -6.30 8.09 -21.73
C GLU A 58 -5.86 6.91 -22.58
N GLN A 59 -5.66 7.18 -23.87
CA GLN A 59 -5.11 6.19 -24.79
C GLN A 59 -3.61 6.35 -24.98
N ASP A 60 -2.87 5.25 -25.15
CA ASP A 60 -1.50 5.31 -25.68
C ASP A 60 -1.49 5.69 -27.18
N SER A 61 -0.30 5.78 -27.77
CA SER A 61 -0.13 6.04 -29.21
C SER A 61 -0.70 4.93 -30.12
N SER A 62 -1.00 3.75 -29.56
CA SER A 62 -1.62 2.62 -30.26
C SER A 62 -3.15 2.64 -30.16
N GLY A 63 -3.74 3.60 -29.43
CA GLY A 63 -5.17 3.68 -29.19
C GLY A 63 -5.69 2.73 -28.11
N SER A 64 -4.81 2.17 -27.27
CA SER A 64 -5.14 1.32 -26.13
C SER A 64 -5.51 2.16 -24.92
N TYR A 65 -6.61 1.85 -24.24
CA TYR A 65 -7.03 2.60 -23.05
C TYR A 65 -6.23 2.20 -21.80
N HIS A 66 -5.85 3.20 -21.01
CA HIS A 66 -5.12 3.05 -19.75
C HIS A 66 -5.80 3.87 -18.65
N PRO A 67 -6.90 3.35 -18.07
CA PRO A 67 -7.59 4.05 -17.00
C PRO A 67 -6.82 4.01 -15.68
N PHE A 68 -6.79 5.16 -15.02
CA PHE A 68 -6.26 5.31 -13.67
C PHE A 68 -7.32 5.90 -12.74
N MET A 69 -7.32 5.42 -11.50
CA MET A 69 -7.87 6.17 -10.38
C MET A 69 -6.75 7.05 -9.83
N VAL A 70 -6.99 8.35 -9.78
CA VAL A 70 -6.03 9.33 -9.30
C VAL A 70 -6.46 9.80 -7.92
N VAL A 71 -5.57 9.67 -6.95
CA VAL A 71 -5.81 9.96 -5.53
C VAL A 71 -4.88 11.09 -5.10
N VAL A 72 -5.43 12.23 -4.74
CA VAL A 72 -4.67 13.29 -4.07
C VAL A 72 -4.83 13.09 -2.58
N SER A 73 -3.71 12.92 -1.90
CA SER A 73 -3.68 12.61 -0.47
C SER A 73 -2.63 13.46 0.23
N TYR A 74 -2.89 13.77 1.50
CA TYR A 74 -1.86 14.28 2.39
C TYR A 74 -0.88 13.20 2.86
N ILE A 75 -1.06 11.93 2.47
CA ILE A 75 -0.18 10.78 2.69
C ILE A 75 0.12 10.42 4.15
N ASN A 76 -0.55 11.07 5.12
CA ASN A 76 -0.45 10.69 6.52
C ASN A 76 -1.61 9.78 6.95
N GLN A 77 -1.39 9.08 8.06
CA GLN A 77 -2.46 8.39 8.77
C GLN A 77 -3.47 9.39 9.31
N ALA A 78 -4.76 9.07 9.19
CA ALA A 78 -5.82 9.92 9.71
C ALA A 78 -5.95 9.84 11.23
N SER A 79 -5.49 8.76 11.85
CA SER A 79 -5.59 8.50 13.28
C SER A 79 -4.33 8.91 14.06
N PRO A 80 -4.38 8.95 15.41
CA PRO A 80 -3.19 9.19 16.22
C PRO A 80 -2.03 8.26 15.85
N ASN A 81 -0.91 8.85 15.42
CA ASN A 81 0.19 8.12 14.79
C ASN A 81 1.11 7.35 15.76
N GLY A 82 1.10 7.68 17.06
CA GLY A 82 1.89 6.99 18.09
C GLY A 82 3.41 7.09 17.91
N LEU A 83 3.91 8.06 17.15
CA LEU A 83 5.32 8.15 16.76
C LEU A 83 6.27 8.44 17.93
N ILE A 84 5.76 9.08 18.99
CA ILE A 84 6.57 9.46 20.16
C ILE A 84 7.12 8.22 20.88
N ASP A 85 6.38 7.10 20.86
CA ASP A 85 6.70 5.87 21.58
C ASP A 85 7.50 4.86 20.75
N VAL A 86 7.91 5.21 19.52
CA VAL A 86 8.72 4.33 18.66
C VAL A 86 10.09 4.07 19.31
N PRO A 87 10.47 2.82 19.63
CA PRO A 87 11.70 2.54 20.35
C PRO A 87 12.97 2.94 19.59
N HIS A 88 13.00 2.72 18.27
CA HIS A 88 14.16 2.93 17.42
C HIS A 88 13.75 3.57 16.08
N PRO A 89 13.31 4.85 16.05
CA PRO A 89 12.90 5.50 14.81
C PRO A 89 14.05 5.55 13.80
N PRO A 90 13.79 5.60 12.48
CA PRO A 90 14.84 5.71 11.48
C PRO A 90 15.81 6.87 11.77
N GLY A 91 17.09 6.55 11.91
CA GLY A 91 18.15 7.53 12.15
C GLY A 91 18.58 8.21 10.85
N SER A 92 18.74 9.54 10.89
CA SER A 92 19.28 10.36 9.80
C SER A 92 20.70 10.83 10.10
N GLY A 93 21.57 10.83 9.10
CA GLY A 93 22.96 11.28 9.21
C GLY A 93 23.94 10.30 8.56
N SER A 94 25.23 10.63 8.59
CA SER A 94 26.32 9.79 8.04
C SER A 94 27.07 8.96 9.10
N GLY A 95 26.75 9.17 10.39
CA GLY A 95 27.37 8.47 11.52
C GLY A 95 26.63 7.20 11.91
N GLY A 96 27.04 6.60 13.03
CA GLY A 96 26.30 5.48 13.62
C GLY A 96 24.92 5.91 14.15
N TYR A 97 24.05 4.95 14.49
CA TYR A 97 22.70 5.26 14.99
C TYR A 97 22.74 6.15 16.25
N GLY A 98 23.70 5.93 17.15
CA GLY A 98 23.86 6.76 18.37
C GLY A 98 24.20 8.22 18.12
N GLU A 99 24.63 8.57 16.91
CA GLU A 99 24.95 9.94 16.46
C GLU A 99 23.88 10.49 15.51
N SER A 100 22.88 9.67 15.19
CA SER A 100 21.85 9.99 14.20
C SER A 100 20.75 10.88 14.81
N ASN A 101 20.27 11.82 14.02
CA ASN A 101 19.05 12.56 14.36
C ASN A 101 17.84 11.66 14.11
N VAL A 102 16.87 11.66 15.02
CA VAL A 102 15.62 10.90 14.88
C VAL A 102 14.43 11.84 14.81
N THR A 103 13.44 11.48 14.00
CA THR A 103 12.20 12.22 13.86
C THR A 103 11.05 11.47 14.53
N ARG A 104 10.34 12.14 15.44
CA ARG A 104 9.19 11.60 16.20
C ARG A 104 7.90 12.40 16.01
N PHE A 105 7.96 13.40 15.15
CA PHE A 105 6.85 14.25 14.77
C PHE A 105 6.72 14.18 13.25
N SER A 106 5.51 14.32 12.75
CA SER A 106 5.27 14.35 11.31
C SER A 106 4.62 15.65 10.92
N ASN A 107 4.97 16.13 9.73
CA ASN A 107 4.30 17.23 9.06
C ASN A 107 3.30 16.66 8.04
N LEU A 108 2.32 17.48 7.66
CA LEU A 108 1.40 17.13 6.59
C LEU A 108 2.18 16.88 5.29
N GLY A 109 2.01 15.70 4.70
CA GLY A 109 2.62 15.36 3.42
C GLY A 109 1.75 15.83 2.25
N PHE A 110 2.14 15.48 1.02
CA PHE A 110 1.28 15.64 -0.14
C PHE A 110 1.75 14.74 -1.27
N ALA A 111 0.82 14.01 -1.90
CA ALA A 111 1.09 13.29 -3.14
C ALA A 111 -0.15 13.20 -4.03
N THR A 112 0.11 13.10 -5.34
CA THR A 112 -0.87 12.70 -6.35
C THR A 112 -0.50 11.31 -6.83
N LEU A 113 -1.29 10.32 -6.43
CA LEU A 113 -1.04 8.90 -6.62
C LEU A 113 -1.91 8.34 -7.75
N ARG A 114 -1.36 7.44 -8.56
CA ARG A 114 -2.07 6.82 -9.68
C ARG A 114 -2.20 5.32 -9.45
N ILE A 115 -3.43 4.82 -9.50
CA ILE A 115 -3.75 3.40 -9.36
C ILE A 115 -4.31 2.90 -10.70
N PRO A 116 -3.60 2.01 -11.43
CA PRO A 116 -4.07 1.48 -12.70
C PRO A 116 -5.32 0.63 -12.48
N MET A 117 -6.36 0.86 -13.29
CA MET A 117 -7.64 0.16 -13.14
C MET A 117 -7.81 -0.99 -14.13
N LYS A 118 -7.08 -0.98 -15.25
CA LYS A 118 -7.11 -2.05 -16.25
C LYS A 118 -6.41 -3.31 -15.72
N ASP A 119 -6.94 -4.48 -16.06
CA ASP A 119 -6.27 -5.74 -15.76
C ASP A 119 -5.14 -6.00 -16.75
N TYR A 120 -3.91 -5.61 -16.39
CA TYR A 120 -2.71 -5.93 -17.16
C TYR A 120 -2.22 -7.38 -16.93
N GLY A 121 -2.92 -8.15 -16.10
CA GLY A 121 -2.49 -9.47 -15.64
C GLY A 121 -1.55 -9.41 -14.44
N ALA A 122 -0.99 -10.58 -14.11
CA ALA A 122 -0.04 -10.78 -13.01
C ALA A 122 1.24 -11.46 -13.51
N VAL A 123 2.36 -11.20 -12.83
CA VAL A 123 3.62 -11.92 -13.03
C VAL A 123 3.62 -13.26 -12.29
N SER A 124 4.49 -14.18 -12.68
CA SER A 124 4.69 -15.45 -11.96
C SER A 124 5.91 -15.41 -11.03
N VAL A 125 6.90 -14.58 -11.35
CA VAL A 125 8.08 -14.32 -10.51
C VAL A 125 8.37 -12.83 -10.42
N VAL A 126 8.98 -12.40 -9.31
CA VAL A 126 9.21 -10.97 -9.01
C VAL A 126 10.03 -10.25 -10.09
N THR A 127 10.97 -10.95 -10.73
CA THR A 127 11.89 -10.39 -11.73
C THR A 127 11.27 -10.20 -13.12
N GLU A 128 10.02 -10.60 -13.35
CA GLU A 128 9.30 -10.27 -14.59
C GLU A 128 8.94 -8.79 -14.66
N ASN A 129 8.71 -8.14 -13.52
CA ASN A 129 8.60 -6.70 -13.43
C ASN A 129 10.00 -6.09 -13.39
N THR A 130 10.25 -5.08 -14.21
CA THR A 130 11.56 -4.42 -14.29
C THR A 130 11.55 -3.18 -13.42
N MET A 131 12.43 -3.14 -12.42
CA MET A 131 12.62 -1.97 -11.57
C MET A 131 14.06 -1.47 -11.69
N THR A 132 14.23 -0.17 -11.95
CA THR A 132 15.56 0.46 -12.05
C THR A 132 16.36 0.34 -10.75
N THR A 133 15.66 0.42 -9.62
CA THR A 133 16.26 0.17 -8.31
C THR A 133 15.23 -0.49 -7.40
N THR A 134 15.64 -1.56 -6.74
CA THR A 134 14.92 -2.27 -5.68
C THR A 134 15.68 -2.16 -4.36
N LEU A 135 15.01 -2.47 -3.23
CA LEU A 135 15.69 -2.65 -1.93
C LEU A 135 16.89 -3.58 -2.06
N LEU A 136 16.73 -4.72 -2.75
CA LEU A 136 17.81 -5.67 -2.96
C LEU A 136 19.01 -5.06 -3.70
N SER A 137 18.77 -4.35 -4.81
CA SER A 137 19.86 -3.76 -5.61
C SER A 137 20.56 -2.59 -4.92
N ASP A 138 19.89 -1.95 -3.96
CA ASP A 138 20.43 -0.82 -3.19
C ASP A 138 21.32 -1.27 -2.05
N MET A 139 21.12 -2.50 -1.55
CA MET A 139 21.93 -3.05 -0.48
C MET A 139 23.26 -3.57 -1.02
N SER A 140 24.32 -2.79 -0.81
CA SER A 140 25.68 -3.21 -1.16
C SER A 140 26.09 -4.51 -0.47
N SER A 141 26.78 -5.39 -1.21
CA SER A 141 27.34 -6.65 -0.70
C SER A 141 26.34 -7.64 -0.09
N THR A 142 25.04 -7.52 -0.40
CA THR A 142 24.05 -8.53 0.00
C THR A 142 24.28 -9.88 -0.70
N THR A 143 24.02 -10.97 0.02
CA THR A 143 23.98 -12.34 -0.52
C THR A 143 22.55 -12.85 -0.71
N GLN A 144 21.54 -12.03 -0.37
CA GLN A 144 20.15 -12.38 -0.58
C GLN A 144 19.82 -12.44 -2.07
N THR A 145 18.89 -13.31 -2.45
CA THR A 145 18.33 -13.39 -3.80
C THR A 145 16.99 -12.65 -3.87
N ALA A 146 16.59 -12.23 -5.07
CA ALA A 146 15.31 -11.58 -5.31
C ALA A 146 14.13 -12.43 -4.81
N ASP A 147 13.29 -11.84 -3.97
CA ASP A 147 12.05 -12.41 -3.46
C ASP A 147 10.95 -11.36 -3.31
N VAL A 148 9.80 -11.78 -2.78
CA VAL A 148 8.60 -10.95 -2.60
C VAL A 148 8.75 -9.81 -1.58
N TYR A 149 9.81 -9.84 -0.76
CA TYR A 149 10.11 -8.82 0.24
C TYR A 149 11.16 -7.82 -0.25
N ASN A 150 12.22 -8.30 -0.90
CA ASN A 150 13.38 -7.48 -1.27
C ASN A 150 13.39 -7.00 -2.74
N TYR A 151 12.62 -7.63 -3.63
CA TYR A 151 12.39 -7.12 -4.98
C TYR A 151 11.24 -6.10 -4.97
N ALA A 152 11.45 -5.04 -4.21
CA ALA A 152 10.44 -4.03 -3.89
C ALA A 152 11.00 -2.60 -4.05
N SER A 153 10.10 -1.63 -4.15
CA SER A 153 10.44 -0.20 -4.21
C SER A 153 11.26 0.24 -2.99
N ARG A 154 12.15 1.22 -3.15
CA ARG A 154 12.80 1.88 -2.00
C ARG A 154 11.89 2.92 -1.32
N ALA A 155 10.76 3.21 -1.95
CA ALA A 155 9.77 4.18 -1.51
C ALA A 155 8.41 3.48 -1.30
N ASP A 156 7.36 4.27 -1.20
CA ASP A 156 5.99 3.80 -1.12
C ASP A 156 5.62 2.88 -2.30
N ASN A 157 4.71 1.96 -2.01
CA ASN A 157 4.24 0.94 -2.94
C ASN A 157 2.71 0.77 -2.97
N GLY A 158 1.99 1.66 -2.30
CA GLY A 158 0.53 1.60 -2.21
C GLY A 158 -0.05 2.75 -1.41
N VAL A 159 -1.38 2.82 -1.44
CA VAL A 159 -2.18 3.81 -0.71
C VAL A 159 -3.28 3.11 0.07
N LEU A 160 -3.50 3.56 1.30
CA LEU A 160 -4.54 3.08 2.19
C LEU A 160 -5.79 3.94 2.08
N ILE A 161 -6.91 3.38 2.54
CA ILE A 161 -8.23 4.03 2.49
C ILE A 161 -8.26 5.33 3.29
N ASP A 162 -7.40 5.47 4.29
CA ASP A 162 -7.30 6.69 5.10
C ASP A 162 -6.41 7.77 4.47
N GLY A 163 -5.82 7.48 3.30
CA GLY A 163 -4.91 8.34 2.58
C GLY A 163 -3.43 8.09 2.87
N SER A 164 -3.07 7.35 3.92
CA SER A 164 -1.67 7.03 4.21
C SER A 164 -1.06 6.13 3.14
N VAL A 165 0.26 6.20 2.98
CA VAL A 165 0.97 5.36 2.00
C VAL A 165 1.60 4.13 2.66
N THR A 166 1.65 3.04 1.91
CA THR A 166 2.30 1.79 2.33
C THR A 166 3.72 1.73 1.82
N PHE A 167 4.60 1.08 2.57
CA PHE A 167 5.95 0.73 2.17
C PHE A 167 6.14 -0.80 2.24
N PRO A 168 7.18 -1.34 1.59
CA PRO A 168 7.52 -2.75 1.71
C PRO A 168 7.72 -3.17 3.17
N THR A 169 7.44 -4.44 3.50
CA THR A 169 7.65 -4.95 4.86
C THR A 169 9.11 -4.84 5.31
N TYR A 170 10.05 -4.99 4.37
CA TYR A 170 11.48 -4.83 4.63
C TYR A 170 11.93 -3.37 4.55
N ASN A 171 12.90 -3.01 5.37
CA ASN A 171 13.64 -1.75 5.27
C ASN A 171 14.84 -1.87 4.31
N ASN A 172 15.61 -0.79 4.19
CA ASN A 172 16.76 -0.67 3.30
C ASN A 172 17.98 -1.55 3.67
N VAL A 173 17.97 -2.20 4.84
CA VAL A 173 18.98 -3.22 5.21
C VAL A 173 18.45 -4.65 5.10
N LEU A 174 17.34 -4.82 4.38
CA LEU A 174 16.73 -6.10 4.02
C LEU A 174 16.29 -6.95 5.23
N VAL A 175 15.75 -6.29 6.26
CA VAL A 175 15.06 -6.93 7.39
C VAL A 175 13.69 -6.30 7.59
N PRO A 176 12.71 -7.00 8.19
CA PRO A 176 11.42 -6.39 8.47
C PRO A 176 11.54 -5.18 9.40
N SER A 177 10.93 -4.04 9.06
CA SER A 177 11.00 -2.80 9.87
C SER A 177 10.46 -2.99 11.30
N GLN A 178 9.47 -3.90 11.46
CA GLN A 178 8.94 -4.31 12.76
C GLN A 178 10.02 -4.85 13.69
N SER A 179 10.99 -5.59 13.14
CA SER A 179 12.05 -6.22 13.91
C SER A 179 13.18 -5.27 14.30
N ALA A 180 13.31 -4.16 13.58
CA ALA A 180 14.24 -3.08 13.89
C ALA A 180 13.70 -2.16 14.99
N GLY A 181 12.44 -2.32 15.43
CA GLY A 181 11.81 -1.44 16.42
C GLY A 181 11.46 -0.06 15.86
N GLU A 182 11.31 0.03 14.53
CA GLU A 182 11.14 1.30 13.81
C GLU A 182 9.69 1.78 13.74
N LEU A 183 8.71 0.95 14.13
CA LEU A 183 7.30 1.19 13.88
C LEU A 183 6.51 1.54 15.15
N SER A 184 5.50 2.39 14.97
CA SER A 184 4.49 2.68 15.99
C SER A 184 3.51 1.51 16.16
N PRO A 185 2.61 1.55 17.15
CA PRO A 185 1.55 0.55 17.30
C PRO A 185 0.56 0.46 16.12
N SER A 186 0.53 1.46 15.22
CA SER A 186 -0.25 1.40 13.98
C SER A 186 0.51 0.77 12.81
N GLY A 187 1.76 0.35 13.02
CA GLY A 187 2.60 -0.28 11.98
C GLY A 187 3.35 0.71 11.09
N CYS A 188 3.47 1.97 11.51
CA CYS A 188 3.94 3.06 10.66
C CYS A 188 5.04 3.88 11.35
N HIS A 189 5.79 4.64 10.56
CA HIS A 189 6.85 5.51 11.07
C HIS A 189 7.09 6.71 10.17
N VAL A 190 7.95 7.64 10.61
CA VAL A 190 8.40 8.77 9.80
C VAL A 190 9.80 8.48 9.29
N GLY A 191 9.99 8.69 7.98
CA GLY A 191 11.28 8.54 7.33
C GLY A 191 12.31 9.57 7.78
N GLN A 192 13.56 9.35 7.39
CA GLN A 192 14.68 10.24 7.67
C GLN A 192 14.38 11.65 7.12
N GLY A 193 14.20 12.63 8.02
CA GLY A 193 14.00 14.04 7.63
C GLY A 193 12.58 14.60 7.76
N GLY A 194 11.64 13.90 8.40
CA GLY A 194 10.37 14.49 8.85
C GLY A 194 9.26 14.64 7.82
N GLY A 195 9.25 13.78 6.79
CA GLY A 195 8.11 13.65 5.88
C GLY A 195 6.84 13.09 6.55
N GLY A 196 5.80 12.84 5.74
CA GLY A 196 4.59 12.13 6.18
C GLY A 196 4.92 10.71 6.66
N PRO A 197 4.18 10.17 7.65
CA PRO A 197 4.39 8.82 8.11
C PRO A 197 3.92 7.83 7.04
N HIS A 198 4.54 6.66 7.01
CA HIS A 198 4.18 5.58 6.10
C HIS A 198 4.22 4.23 6.80
N CYS A 199 3.46 3.28 6.27
CA CYS A 199 3.10 2.06 6.96
C CYS A 199 3.79 0.83 6.36
N HIS A 200 4.50 0.08 7.21
CA HIS A 200 5.21 -1.15 6.83
C HIS A 200 4.49 -2.42 7.32
N ALA A 201 3.63 -2.29 8.33
CA ALA A 201 2.99 -3.41 9.00
C ALA A 201 1.47 -3.22 9.07
N ASP A 202 0.76 -4.33 9.20
CA ASP A 202 -0.70 -4.32 9.31
C ASP A 202 -1.14 -3.57 10.57
N GLY A 203 -1.97 -2.55 10.38
CA GLY A 203 -2.47 -1.67 11.43
C GLY A 203 -3.78 -2.12 12.06
N TYR A 204 -4.18 -3.39 11.86
CA TYR A 204 -5.39 -3.96 12.48
C TYR A 204 -5.33 -3.90 14.00
N GLN A 205 -6.42 -3.47 14.63
CA GLN A 205 -6.58 -3.49 16.08
C GLN A 205 -7.93 -4.09 16.47
N SER A 206 -7.93 -5.14 17.30
CA SER A 206 -9.18 -5.70 17.83
C SER A 206 -9.85 -4.72 18.81
N GLY A 207 -11.18 -4.74 18.86
CA GLY A 207 -12.02 -3.84 19.64
C GLY A 207 -12.28 -2.52 18.93
N LYS A 208 -12.29 -1.42 19.70
CA LYS A 208 -12.46 -0.05 19.19
C LYS A 208 -11.11 0.66 19.05
N GLY A 209 -10.19 0.02 18.34
CA GLY A 209 -8.86 0.56 18.10
C GLY A 209 -8.89 1.76 17.14
N TRP A 210 -7.92 2.66 17.30
CA TRP A 210 -7.65 3.79 16.40
C TRP A 210 -6.68 3.42 15.27
N GLY A 211 -6.44 2.13 15.06
CA GLY A 211 -5.69 1.61 13.91
C GLY A 211 -6.39 1.90 12.58
N LEU A 212 -5.79 1.41 11.49
CA LEU A 212 -6.33 1.61 10.14
C LEU A 212 -7.75 1.04 9.99
N TYR A 213 -8.00 -0.10 10.64
CA TYR A 213 -9.29 -0.80 10.68
C TYR A 213 -9.36 -1.71 11.91
N ASN A 214 -10.56 -2.09 12.31
CA ASN A 214 -10.82 -2.85 13.53
C ASN A 214 -12.03 -3.80 13.37
N ASP A 215 -12.46 -4.43 14.49
CA ASP A 215 -13.56 -5.39 14.50
C ASP A 215 -14.88 -4.84 13.94
N SER A 216 -15.11 -3.52 14.05
CA SER A 216 -16.35 -2.90 13.56
C SER A 216 -16.44 -2.87 12.03
N ASP A 217 -15.30 -2.87 11.33
CA ASP A 217 -15.26 -2.85 9.87
C ASP A 217 -15.69 -4.19 9.25
N TYR A 218 -15.73 -5.26 10.05
CA TYR A 218 -16.18 -6.59 9.65
C TYR A 218 -17.69 -6.81 9.82
N VAL A 219 -18.39 -5.91 10.51
CA VAL A 219 -19.82 -6.09 10.81
C VAL A 219 -20.63 -6.09 9.51
N GLY A 220 -21.38 -7.17 9.28
CA GLY A 220 -22.22 -7.35 8.09
C GLY A 220 -21.44 -7.56 6.79
N LYS A 221 -20.14 -7.85 6.86
CA LYS A 221 -19.31 -8.13 5.68
C LYS A 221 -19.28 -9.63 5.37
N THR A 222 -19.14 -9.94 4.08
CA THR A 222 -18.96 -11.30 3.57
C THR A 222 -17.50 -11.62 3.25
N HIS A 223 -16.62 -10.64 3.40
CA HIS A 223 -15.19 -10.68 3.09
C HIS A 223 -14.48 -9.67 4.01
N PRO A 224 -13.17 -9.81 4.32
CA PRO A 224 -12.43 -8.74 4.97
C PRO A 224 -12.61 -7.39 4.24
N PRO A 225 -12.55 -6.25 4.96
CA PRO A 225 -12.80 -4.93 4.38
C PRO A 225 -11.71 -4.54 3.37
N LEU A 226 -12.09 -3.79 2.34
CA LEU A 226 -11.13 -3.12 1.46
C LEU A 226 -10.43 -2.02 2.25
N ILE A 227 -9.10 -2.07 2.33
CA ILE A 227 -8.31 -1.12 3.13
C ILE A 227 -7.31 -0.32 2.30
N GLY A 228 -7.11 -0.64 1.01
CA GLY A 228 -6.16 0.08 0.17
C GLY A 228 -6.00 -0.51 -1.23
N PHE A 229 -4.99 0.02 -1.93
CA PHE A 229 -4.49 -0.50 -3.21
C PHE A 229 -2.96 -0.49 -3.23
N GLY A 230 -2.37 -1.56 -3.77
CA GLY A 230 -1.00 -1.51 -4.28
C GLY A 230 -0.93 -0.62 -5.52
N TYR A 231 0.23 0.01 -5.75
CA TYR A 231 0.41 0.85 -6.95
C TYR A 231 0.28 0.07 -8.26
N ASP A 232 0.50 -1.25 -8.24
CA ASP A 232 0.23 -2.16 -9.36
C ASP A 232 -1.26 -2.40 -9.67
N GLY A 233 -2.15 -1.71 -8.95
CA GLY A 233 -3.58 -1.67 -9.20
C GLY A 233 -4.37 -2.75 -8.47
N LEU A 234 -3.72 -3.58 -7.65
CA LEU A 234 -4.39 -4.62 -6.88
C LEU A 234 -5.00 -4.07 -5.60
N ALA A 235 -6.24 -4.48 -5.32
CA ALA A 235 -6.92 -4.19 -4.08
C ALA A 235 -6.21 -4.88 -2.90
N LEU A 236 -6.12 -4.18 -1.78
CA LEU A 236 -5.62 -4.67 -0.51
C LEU A 236 -6.78 -4.77 0.47
N PHE A 237 -7.01 -5.98 0.98
CA PHE A 237 -8.04 -6.28 1.97
C PHE A 237 -7.43 -6.55 3.35
N GLY A 238 -8.22 -6.33 4.39
CA GLY A 238 -7.84 -6.57 5.79
C GLY A 238 -7.58 -8.05 6.10
N ILE A 239 -7.07 -8.30 7.30
CA ILE A 239 -6.67 -9.64 7.75
C ILE A 239 -7.85 -10.58 8.05
N TYR A 240 -7.78 -11.84 7.61
CA TYR A 240 -8.67 -12.87 8.15
C TYR A 240 -8.36 -13.12 9.64
N ARG A 241 -9.31 -12.84 10.53
CA ARG A 241 -9.15 -13.04 11.97
C ARG A 241 -9.28 -14.52 12.31
N SER A 242 -8.17 -15.11 12.74
CA SER A 242 -8.09 -16.54 13.11
C SER A 242 -9.18 -16.92 14.11
N GLY A 243 -9.87 -18.03 13.86
CA GLY A 243 -10.96 -18.54 14.70
C GLY A 243 -12.27 -17.75 14.63
N THR A 244 -12.32 -16.60 13.95
CA THR A 244 -13.51 -15.73 13.85
C THR A 244 -14.09 -15.73 12.44
N ASP A 245 -13.24 -15.65 11.42
CA ASP A 245 -13.65 -15.33 10.05
C ASP A 245 -13.80 -16.55 9.11
N SER A 246 -13.94 -17.75 9.67
CA SER A 246 -14.07 -19.00 8.88
C SER A 246 -15.30 -19.06 7.96
N ALA A 247 -16.27 -18.17 8.16
CA ALA A 247 -17.46 -18.05 7.31
C ALA A 247 -17.34 -16.96 6.23
N LEU A 248 -16.28 -16.14 6.25
CA LEU A 248 -16.03 -15.15 5.20
C LEU A 248 -15.58 -15.88 3.92
N LEU A 249 -16.00 -15.36 2.78
CA LEU A 249 -15.55 -15.80 1.45
C LEU A 249 -14.02 -15.78 1.42
N GLY A 250 -13.40 -16.74 0.74
CA GLY A 250 -11.94 -16.82 0.63
C GLY A 250 -11.17 -17.30 1.86
N SER A 251 -11.79 -17.43 3.03
CA SER A 251 -11.10 -17.79 4.28
C SER A 251 -10.37 -19.15 4.24
N SER A 252 -10.84 -20.09 3.41
CA SER A 252 -10.18 -21.39 3.20
C SER A 252 -9.18 -21.40 2.03
N THR A 253 -9.09 -20.31 1.27
CA THR A 253 -8.19 -20.20 0.11
C THR A 253 -6.86 -19.66 0.59
N ALA A 254 -5.80 -20.46 0.50
CA ALA A 254 -4.47 -20.05 0.93
C ALA A 254 -3.96 -18.84 0.14
N LEU A 255 -3.28 -17.92 0.82
CA LEU A 255 -2.50 -16.86 0.18
C LEU A 255 -1.28 -17.47 -0.50
N ASP A 256 -0.93 -16.96 -1.67
CA ASP A 256 0.28 -17.33 -2.39
C ASP A 256 1.53 -16.63 -1.83
N SER A 257 2.66 -16.79 -2.52
CA SER A 257 3.93 -16.20 -2.10
C SER A 257 3.89 -14.68 -2.01
N PHE A 258 3.03 -13.99 -2.75
CA PHE A 258 2.90 -12.53 -2.70
C PHE A 258 1.97 -12.05 -1.57
N GLY A 259 1.27 -12.96 -0.90
CA GLY A 259 0.27 -12.60 0.12
C GLY A 259 -1.09 -12.27 -0.49
N ALA A 260 -1.40 -12.84 -1.66
CA ALA A 260 -2.63 -12.63 -2.39
C ALA A 260 -3.31 -13.95 -2.74
N HIS A 261 -4.58 -13.87 -3.12
CA HIS A 261 -5.32 -15.00 -3.68
C HIS A 261 -6.48 -14.55 -4.57
N ASN A 262 -7.18 -15.50 -5.18
CA ASN A 262 -8.39 -15.27 -5.96
C ASN A 262 -9.45 -16.32 -5.60
N HIS A 263 -10.69 -15.88 -5.41
CA HIS A 263 -11.83 -16.74 -5.09
C HIS A 263 -13.14 -15.99 -5.36
N ASP A 264 -14.25 -16.72 -5.42
CA ASP A 264 -15.64 -16.21 -5.35
C ASP A 264 -15.94 -14.99 -6.25
N SER A 265 -15.30 -14.91 -7.42
CA SER A 265 -15.41 -13.79 -8.36
C SER A 265 -15.04 -12.40 -7.80
N VAL A 266 -14.35 -12.32 -6.65
CA VAL A 266 -13.82 -11.08 -6.08
C VAL A 266 -12.66 -10.54 -6.93
N GLY A 267 -11.99 -11.43 -7.68
CA GLY A 267 -10.78 -11.14 -8.44
C GLY A 267 -9.53 -11.41 -7.59
N TYR A 268 -8.36 -11.40 -8.22
CA TYR A 268 -7.10 -11.61 -7.51
C TYR A 268 -6.72 -10.35 -6.71
N HIS A 269 -6.43 -10.49 -5.41
CA HIS A 269 -6.21 -9.36 -4.50
C HIS A 269 -5.30 -9.73 -3.32
N PHE A 270 -4.69 -8.72 -2.72
CA PHE A 270 -3.84 -8.86 -1.53
C PHE A 270 -4.66 -8.95 -0.25
N HIS A 271 -4.09 -9.61 0.75
CA HIS A 271 -4.54 -9.54 2.14
C HIS A 271 -3.41 -9.13 3.07
N ALA A 272 -3.73 -8.23 4.00
CA ALA A 272 -2.97 -8.15 5.23
C ALA A 272 -3.01 -9.51 5.95
N HIS A 273 -1.89 -9.96 6.53
CA HIS A 273 -1.79 -11.28 7.15
C HIS A 273 -0.65 -11.36 8.15
N THR A 274 -0.59 -12.46 8.90
CA THR A 274 0.54 -12.74 9.79
C THR A 274 1.39 -13.90 9.27
N VAL A 275 2.71 -13.79 9.41
CA VAL A 275 3.64 -14.90 9.23
C VAL A 275 4.13 -15.33 10.62
N PRO A 276 3.60 -16.45 11.19
CA PRO A 276 4.03 -16.93 12.49
C PRO A 276 5.43 -17.53 12.41
N ASN A 277 6.14 -17.52 13.54
CA ASN A 277 7.49 -18.10 13.67
C ASN A 277 8.52 -17.52 12.68
N TYR A 278 8.37 -16.25 12.30
CA TYR A 278 9.32 -15.56 11.45
C TYR A 278 10.68 -15.45 12.14
N VAL A 279 11.74 -15.92 11.49
CA VAL A 279 13.08 -16.01 12.08
C VAL A 279 13.80 -14.65 11.96
N LEU A 280 14.26 -14.11 13.09
CA LEU A 280 15.02 -12.87 13.13
C LEU A 280 16.54 -13.14 13.01
N SER A 281 17.06 -13.93 13.94
CA SER A 281 18.45 -14.40 13.97
C SER A 281 18.57 -15.60 14.91
N GLY A 282 19.40 -16.58 14.55
CA GLY A 282 19.53 -17.83 15.30
C GLY A 282 18.17 -18.55 15.45
N SER A 283 17.78 -18.85 16.68
CA SER A 283 16.51 -19.53 17.00
C SER A 283 15.38 -18.59 17.45
N LYS A 284 15.60 -17.27 17.47
CA LYS A 284 14.57 -16.32 17.90
C LYS A 284 13.55 -16.12 16.78
N THR A 285 12.28 -16.32 17.11
CA THR A 285 11.16 -16.11 16.20
C THR A 285 10.15 -15.12 16.77
N TYR A 286 9.36 -14.50 15.89
CA TYR A 286 8.22 -13.67 16.25
C TYR A 286 7.12 -13.77 15.19
N THR A 287 5.96 -13.17 15.44
CA THR A 287 4.89 -13.06 14.43
C THR A 287 5.09 -11.79 13.62
N LEU A 288 5.36 -11.94 12.33
CA LEU A 288 5.46 -10.80 11.42
C LEU A 288 4.06 -10.38 10.96
N HIS A 289 3.70 -9.11 11.12
CA HIS A 289 2.43 -8.54 10.67
C HIS A 289 2.59 -7.88 9.30
N VAL A 290 2.15 -8.54 8.24
CA VAL A 290 2.34 -8.09 6.86
C VAL A 290 1.15 -7.27 6.42
N LEU A 291 1.36 -6.00 6.07
CA LEU A 291 0.39 -5.19 5.34
C LEU A 291 0.45 -5.54 3.84
N MET A 292 1.63 -5.36 3.25
CA MET A 292 2.02 -5.89 1.95
C MET A 292 3.50 -6.29 2.01
N LYS A 293 3.88 -7.38 1.33
CA LYS A 293 5.26 -7.88 1.39
C LYS A 293 6.25 -6.89 0.79
N GLY A 294 5.98 -6.40 -0.42
CA GLY A 294 6.80 -5.38 -1.07
C GLY A 294 6.76 -5.42 -2.59
N ALA A 295 6.97 -6.61 -3.16
CA ALA A 295 7.02 -6.81 -4.61
C ALA A 295 5.65 -6.63 -5.27
N TYR A 296 5.64 -6.03 -6.46
CA TYR A 296 4.44 -5.93 -7.29
C TYR A 296 4.16 -7.24 -8.00
N ILE A 297 2.89 -7.68 -7.93
CA ILE A 297 2.41 -8.87 -8.62
C ILE A 297 1.69 -8.50 -9.92
N GLY A 298 1.08 -7.32 -10.00
CA GLY A 298 0.55 -6.81 -11.26
C GLY A 298 1.66 -6.62 -12.30
N LYS A 299 1.38 -6.81 -13.59
CA LYS A 299 2.36 -6.60 -14.67
C LYS A 299 2.66 -5.11 -14.88
N THR A 300 3.56 -4.56 -14.07
CA THR A 300 3.87 -3.13 -14.03
C THR A 300 4.55 -2.64 -15.29
N ASN A 301 5.30 -3.51 -15.98
CA ASN A 301 5.97 -3.19 -17.26
C ASN A 301 4.98 -2.80 -18.37
N SER A 302 3.71 -3.20 -18.26
CA SER A 302 2.66 -2.87 -19.24
C SER A 302 1.82 -1.66 -18.82
N VAL A 303 2.03 -1.14 -17.62
CA VAL A 303 1.34 0.07 -17.14
C VAL A 303 2.14 1.28 -17.63
N PRO A 304 1.54 2.15 -18.46
CA PRO A 304 2.26 3.33 -18.92
C PRO A 304 2.57 4.22 -17.72
N CYS A 305 3.80 4.74 -17.70
CA CYS A 305 4.22 5.70 -16.70
C CYS A 305 4.10 5.21 -15.25
N PHE A 306 4.33 3.91 -14.99
CA PHE A 306 4.11 3.29 -13.68
C PHE A 306 4.80 4.02 -12.51
N LEU A 307 6.14 3.97 -12.42
CA LEU A 307 6.92 4.69 -11.38
C LEU A 307 7.65 5.90 -11.94
N THR A 308 8.06 5.85 -13.21
CA THR A 308 8.84 6.90 -13.86
C THR A 308 8.28 7.17 -15.25
N CYS A 309 8.29 8.44 -15.63
CA CYS A 309 7.87 8.91 -16.94
C CYS A 309 8.33 10.34 -17.19
N GLU A 310 8.35 10.73 -18.46
CA GLU A 310 8.46 12.13 -18.87
C GLU A 310 7.23 12.92 -18.37
N SER A 311 7.43 14.18 -18.01
CA SER A 311 6.40 15.01 -17.37
C SER A 311 5.13 15.18 -18.21
N THR A 312 5.27 15.22 -19.54
CA THR A 312 4.13 15.33 -20.48
C THR A 312 3.25 14.08 -20.45
N ASP A 313 3.85 12.89 -20.41
CA ASP A 313 3.12 11.63 -20.32
C ASP A 313 2.53 11.43 -18.92
N ALA A 314 3.27 11.85 -17.88
CA ALA A 314 2.78 11.87 -16.51
C ALA A 314 1.46 12.67 -16.41
N ASN A 315 1.47 13.90 -16.96
CA ASN A 315 0.34 14.81 -16.92
C ASN A 315 -0.88 14.24 -17.64
N LYS A 316 -0.67 13.63 -18.81
CA LYS A 316 -1.74 12.97 -19.57
C LYS A 316 -2.51 11.97 -18.72
N TYR A 317 -1.82 10.99 -18.12
CA TYR A 317 -2.49 9.95 -17.33
C TYR A 317 -2.97 10.44 -15.95
N THR A 318 -2.47 11.59 -15.47
CA THR A 318 -2.86 12.17 -14.17
C THR A 318 -4.05 13.11 -14.28
N TYR A 319 -4.06 14.02 -15.25
CA TYR A 319 -5.04 15.10 -15.34
C TYR A 319 -6.07 14.88 -16.46
N GLY A 320 -5.80 13.97 -17.39
CA GLY A 320 -6.56 13.86 -18.63
C GLY A 320 -6.17 14.95 -19.65
N PRO A 321 -6.89 15.06 -20.77
CA PRO A 321 -6.71 16.13 -21.76
C PRO A 321 -7.13 17.50 -21.24
#